data_AF-D0NXI7-F1
#
_entry.id   AF-D0NXI7-F1
#
_cell.length_a   1.000
_cell.length_b   1.000
_cell.length_c   1.000
_cell.angle_alpha   90.00
_cell.angle_beta   90.00
_cell.angle_gamma   90.00
#
_symmetry.space_group_name_H-M   'P 1'
#
loop_
_entity.id
_entity.type
_entity.pdbx_description
1 polymer ?
#
loop_
_entity_poly.entity_id
_entity_poly.type
_entity_poly.pdbx_seq_one_letter_code
_entity_poly.pdbx_strand_id
1 'polypeptide(L)'
;MALRMIGRRAARLASAATRPLVPAATSARASPSLGASALQIQTRSFAKAKKVKGGKGKPAPVVDDDDDDAGDEEDGGAAKALEKANKNMNGAVVNFTRALSQMRPGRADAGIFDELHVPAYGQHVPLAQVAQVAVAGTHALSVTVYDPSLMPDVKKAIEGTNAVYSVREDVSSLEISFPKMSKETRADLLKATKKQAEQARQHVRRVRQDAMNHAKKLKDAVSEDDVEVQKERIQKATDSAIAEIDKLLAAKEKDLNTV
;
A
#
# COMPACT_ATOMS: atom_id res chain seq x y z
N MET A 1 39.43 48.22 9.44
CA MET A 1 40.90 48.09 9.35
C MET A 1 41.32 46.91 10.22
N ALA A 2 42.28 46.09 9.77
CA ALA A 2 42.73 44.77 10.29
C ALA A 2 41.78 43.61 9.91
N LEU A 3 41.96 42.84 8.83
CA LEU A 3 43.13 42.23 8.14
C LEU A 3 43.72 41.01 8.85
N ARG A 4 43.84 39.92 8.05
CA ARG A 4 44.70 38.73 8.17
C ARG A 4 44.18 37.60 9.08
N MET A 5 44.34 36.31 8.77
CA MET A 5 44.73 35.52 7.58
C MET A 5 44.87 34.06 8.07
N ILE A 6 44.75 33.08 7.16
CA ILE A 6 45.39 31.75 7.21
C ILE A 6 44.74 30.75 8.22
N GLY A 7 44.43 29.49 7.89
CA GLY A 7 45.03 28.66 6.86
C GLY A 7 44.20 27.45 6.43
N ARG A 8 44.41 27.13 5.14
CA ARG A 8 44.09 25.87 4.48
C ARG A 8 44.94 24.75 5.07
N ARG A 9 44.34 23.57 5.30
CA ARG A 9 45.07 22.29 5.26
C ARG A 9 44.27 21.28 4.46
N ALA A 10 44.64 21.17 3.19
CA ALA A 10 44.47 19.98 2.39
C ALA A 10 45.60 19.00 2.74
N ALA A 11 45.29 17.72 2.92
CA ALA A 11 46.29 16.66 2.85
C ALA A 11 45.65 15.30 2.52
N ARG A 12 46.01 14.81 1.32
CA ARG A 12 46.41 13.43 0.95
C ARG A 12 45.31 12.36 0.98
N LEU A 13 44.80 11.86 -0.15
CA LEU A 13 45.44 11.02 -1.18
C LEU A 13 46.31 9.88 -0.62
N ALA A 14 45.71 8.68 -0.56
CA ALA A 14 46.35 7.36 -0.64
C ALA A 14 45.31 6.44 -1.31
N SER A 15 45.39 6.17 -2.62
CA SER A 15 46.32 5.24 -3.29
C SER A 15 46.04 3.76 -2.99
N ALA A 16 45.33 3.13 -3.94
CA ALA A 16 45.59 1.83 -4.54
C ALA A 16 46.02 0.65 -3.64
N ALA A 17 45.16 -0.37 -3.56
CA ALA A 17 45.59 -1.75 -3.36
C ALA A 17 44.63 -2.72 -4.08
N THR A 18 44.91 -2.90 -5.36
CA THR A 18 44.49 -3.98 -6.24
C THR A 18 44.79 -5.33 -5.59
N ARG A 19 43.81 -6.23 -5.44
CA ARG A 19 44.06 -7.66 -5.17
C ARG A 19 43.65 -8.49 -6.38
N PRO A 20 44.50 -9.44 -6.82
CA PRO A 20 44.37 -10.06 -8.13
C PRO A 20 43.37 -11.22 -8.15
N LEU A 21 42.77 -11.38 -9.33
CA LEU A 21 42.08 -12.56 -9.82
C LEU A 21 43.02 -13.78 -9.82
N VAL A 22 42.52 -14.91 -9.33
CA VAL A 22 43.12 -16.24 -9.51
C VAL A 22 42.42 -16.92 -10.69
N PRO A 23 43.14 -17.39 -11.72
CA PRO A 23 42.58 -18.27 -12.74
C PRO A 23 43.11 -19.71 -12.63
N ALA A 24 42.44 -20.60 -13.37
CA ALA A 24 42.81 -21.97 -13.75
C ALA A 24 42.57 -23.09 -12.71
N ALA A 25 42.15 -24.30 -13.05
CA ALA A 25 41.61 -24.91 -14.27
C ALA A 25 41.26 -26.38 -13.93
N THR A 26 40.52 -27.06 -14.82
CA THR A 26 40.42 -28.53 -15.01
C THR A 26 39.72 -29.31 -13.87
N SER A 27 38.88 -30.33 -14.09
CA SER A 27 38.81 -31.32 -15.16
C SER A 27 37.43 -32.00 -15.15
N ALA A 28 36.91 -32.27 -16.35
CA ALA A 28 36.08 -33.39 -16.79
C ALA A 28 35.22 -34.16 -15.76
N ARG A 29 33.89 -34.18 -15.99
CA ARG A 29 33.14 -35.45 -15.98
C ARG A 29 31.80 -35.35 -16.74
N ALA A 30 31.82 -35.92 -17.94
CA ALA A 30 30.84 -36.86 -18.48
C ALA A 30 29.34 -36.51 -18.42
N SER A 31 28.80 -36.24 -19.61
CA SER A 31 27.42 -36.47 -20.02
C SER A 31 26.99 -37.93 -19.84
N PRO A 32 25.70 -38.17 -19.58
CA PRO A 32 25.01 -39.35 -20.10
C PRO A 32 23.88 -38.93 -21.03
N SER A 33 24.00 -39.42 -22.26
CA SER A 33 22.96 -39.49 -23.28
C SER A 33 21.79 -40.38 -22.85
N LEU A 34 20.59 -39.85 -23.03
CA LEU A 34 19.35 -40.50 -23.48
C LEU A 34 19.31 -42.04 -23.46
N GLY A 35 18.49 -42.58 -22.56
CA GLY A 35 17.96 -43.94 -22.61
C GLY A 35 16.47 -43.90 -22.27
N ALA A 36 15.63 -44.29 -23.23
CA ALA A 36 14.18 -44.26 -23.16
C ALA A 36 13.61 -45.18 -22.07
N SER A 37 12.55 -44.74 -21.39
CA SER A 37 11.59 -45.65 -20.76
C SER A 37 10.17 -45.09 -20.81
N ALA A 38 9.38 -45.84 -21.57
CA ALA A 38 7.94 -46.03 -21.58
C ALA A 38 7.07 -45.15 -20.65
N LEU A 39 6.21 -44.38 -21.32
CA LEU A 39 4.81 -44.14 -20.99
C LEU A 39 4.24 -45.06 -19.89
N GLN A 40 3.92 -44.47 -18.74
CA GLN A 40 2.91 -44.99 -17.82
C GLN A 40 1.89 -43.87 -17.56
N ILE A 41 0.90 -43.80 -18.44
CA ILE A 41 -0.31 -43.01 -18.26
C ILE A 41 -1.08 -43.64 -17.09
N GLN A 42 -1.03 -43.01 -15.91
CA GLN A 42 -1.95 -43.37 -14.83
C GLN A 42 -3.28 -42.64 -15.06
N THR A 43 -4.23 -43.38 -15.61
CA THR A 43 -5.64 -43.02 -15.68
C THR A 43 -6.23 -42.99 -14.27
N ARG A 44 -6.53 -41.79 -13.76
CA ARG A 44 -7.40 -41.65 -12.58
C ARG A 44 -8.82 -41.40 -13.04
N SER A 45 -9.63 -42.41 -12.80
CA SER A 45 -11.05 -42.56 -13.06
C SER A 45 -11.91 -41.37 -12.60
N PHE A 46 -12.83 -40.97 -13.47
CA PHE A 46 -13.86 -39.97 -13.21
C PHE A 46 -14.88 -40.47 -12.17
N ALA A 47 -14.89 -39.85 -10.99
CA ALA A 47 -16.00 -39.95 -10.04
C ALA A 47 -17.00 -38.83 -10.30
N LYS A 48 -18.24 -39.23 -10.54
CA LYS A 48 -19.40 -38.40 -10.90
C LYS A 48 -19.84 -37.56 -9.68
N ALA A 49 -19.60 -36.24 -9.73
CA ALA A 49 -20.03 -35.31 -8.68
C ALA A 49 -21.24 -34.46 -9.12
N LYS A 50 -22.13 -34.29 -8.16
CA LYS A 50 -23.51 -33.81 -8.20
C LYS A 50 -23.60 -32.29 -8.38
N LYS A 51 -24.53 -31.88 -9.25
CA LYS A 51 -24.99 -30.51 -9.53
C LYS A 51 -25.42 -29.75 -8.26
N VAL A 52 -24.78 -28.62 -7.94
CA VAL A 52 -25.34 -27.57 -7.06
C VAL A 52 -25.11 -26.19 -7.66
N LYS A 53 -26.16 -25.39 -7.53
CA LYS A 53 -26.53 -24.12 -8.16
C LYS A 53 -25.73 -22.94 -7.62
N GLY A 54 -25.40 -22.01 -8.50
CA GLY A 54 -24.54 -20.85 -8.24
C GLY A 54 -25.01 -19.93 -7.11
N GLY A 55 -24.03 -19.49 -6.30
CA GLY A 55 -24.13 -18.41 -5.33
C GLY A 55 -23.26 -17.24 -5.77
N LYS A 56 -23.87 -16.05 -5.79
CA LYS A 56 -23.26 -14.74 -6.06
C LYS A 56 -22.00 -14.53 -5.20
N GLY A 57 -20.90 -14.14 -5.84
CA GLY A 57 -19.71 -13.65 -5.17
C GLY A 57 -20.04 -12.43 -4.31
N LYS A 58 -19.92 -12.60 -2.99
CA LYS A 58 -19.81 -11.49 -2.03
C LYS A 58 -18.41 -10.87 -2.19
N PRO A 59 -18.27 -9.53 -2.06
CA PRO A 59 -16.94 -8.93 -1.95
C PRO A 59 -16.23 -9.41 -0.69
N ALA A 60 -14.90 -9.31 -0.73
CA ALA A 60 -13.94 -9.84 0.24
C ALA A 60 -14.38 -9.69 1.71
N PRO A 61 -14.06 -10.68 2.56
CA PRO A 61 -14.32 -10.56 3.98
C PRO A 61 -13.54 -9.34 4.48
N VAL A 62 -14.26 -8.45 5.14
CA VAL A 62 -13.63 -7.61 6.15
C VAL A 62 -12.94 -8.62 7.07
N VAL A 63 -11.64 -8.47 7.26
CA VAL A 63 -10.97 -9.16 8.36
C VAL A 63 -11.57 -8.49 9.60
N ASP A 64 -12.71 -9.02 10.01
CA ASP A 64 -13.15 -8.93 11.38
C ASP A 64 -12.08 -9.72 12.13
N ASP A 65 -11.06 -9.01 12.62
CA ASP A 65 -10.24 -9.45 13.75
C ASP A 65 -11.18 -9.48 14.98
N ASP A 66 -12.22 -10.31 14.91
CA ASP A 66 -12.94 -10.84 16.05
C ASP A 66 -12.00 -11.89 16.67
N ASP A 67 -11.00 -11.40 17.41
CA ASP A 67 -10.43 -12.15 18.52
C ASP A 67 -11.59 -12.37 19.51
N ASP A 68 -12.32 -13.47 19.29
CA ASP A 68 -13.10 -14.17 20.32
C ASP A 68 -12.12 -14.66 21.39
N ASP A 69 -11.64 -13.74 22.23
CA ASP A 69 -11.00 -14.03 23.51
C ASP A 69 -12.10 -14.37 24.53
N ALA A 70 -12.78 -15.48 24.27
CA ALA A 70 -13.65 -16.16 25.21
C ALA A 70 -12.78 -16.89 26.24
N GLY A 71 -12.27 -16.17 27.23
CA GLY A 71 -11.72 -16.76 28.45
C GLY A 71 -10.62 -15.94 29.11
N ASP A 72 -10.99 -15.03 30.00
CA ASP A 72 -10.32 -14.85 31.30
C ASP A 72 -11.07 -13.80 32.15
N GLU A 73 -11.86 -14.30 33.08
CA GLU A 73 -12.52 -13.53 34.15
C GLU A 73 -11.55 -13.25 35.31
N GLU A 74 -10.53 -12.40 35.17
CA GLU A 74 -9.82 -11.84 36.36
C GLU A 74 -9.38 -10.37 36.15
N ASP A 75 -10.04 -9.47 36.89
CA ASP A 75 -9.66 -8.14 37.44
C ASP A 75 -8.95 -7.05 36.60
N GLY A 76 -8.73 -7.25 35.30
CA GLY A 76 -8.11 -6.25 34.40
C GLY A 76 -9.07 -5.35 33.59
N GLY A 77 -10.38 -5.41 33.87
CA GLY A 77 -11.44 -5.03 32.92
C GLY A 77 -11.46 -3.57 32.45
N ALA A 78 -11.20 -2.61 33.34
CA ALA A 78 -11.27 -1.18 33.00
C ALA A 78 -10.10 -0.71 32.13
N ALA A 79 -8.88 -1.17 32.42
CA ALA A 79 -7.69 -0.84 31.63
C ALA A 79 -7.76 -1.46 30.22
N LYS A 80 -8.18 -2.73 30.12
CA LYS A 80 -8.38 -3.42 28.84
C LYS A 80 -9.45 -2.73 27.98
N ALA A 81 -10.53 -2.22 28.57
CA ALA A 81 -11.58 -1.51 27.84
C ALA A 81 -11.11 -0.21 27.18
N LEU A 82 -10.27 0.60 27.87
CA LEU A 82 -9.65 1.78 27.27
C LEU A 82 -8.70 1.42 26.14
N GLU A 83 -7.87 0.39 26.35
CA GLU A 83 -6.93 -0.05 25.34
C GLU A 83 -7.66 -0.52 24.07
N LYS A 84 -8.74 -1.30 24.22
CA LYS A 84 -9.59 -1.72 23.11
C LYS A 84 -10.23 -0.54 22.40
N ALA A 85 -10.76 0.44 23.15
CA ALA A 85 -11.33 1.66 22.57
C ALA A 85 -10.28 2.45 21.77
N ASN A 86 -9.08 2.62 22.32
CA ASN A 86 -7.98 3.30 21.63
C ASN A 86 -7.52 2.56 20.37
N LYS A 87 -7.39 1.23 20.43
CA LYS A 87 -7.07 0.39 19.26
C LYS A 87 -8.11 0.56 18.15
N ASN A 88 -9.39 0.50 18.49
CA ASN A 88 -10.48 0.65 17.53
C ASN A 88 -10.54 2.06 16.93
N MET A 89 -10.35 3.11 17.75
CA MET A 89 -10.27 4.50 17.27
C MET A 89 -9.07 4.70 16.34
N ASN A 90 -7.90 4.18 16.69
CA ASN A 90 -6.71 4.24 15.84
C ASN A 90 -6.90 3.45 14.54
N GLY A 91 -7.54 2.27 14.61
CA GLY A 91 -7.91 1.48 13.43
C GLY A 91 -8.80 2.27 12.47
N ALA A 92 -9.74 3.08 12.99
CA ALA A 92 -10.56 3.96 12.17
C ALA A 92 -9.72 5.02 11.42
N VAL A 93 -8.74 5.62 12.10
CA VAL A 93 -7.81 6.60 11.49
C VAL A 93 -6.92 5.94 10.43
N VAL A 94 -6.42 4.73 10.70
CA VAL A 94 -5.60 3.95 9.74
C VAL A 94 -6.43 3.58 8.51
N ASN A 95 -7.65 3.10 8.70
CA ASN A 95 -8.57 2.78 7.60
C ASN A 95 -8.90 4.00 6.76
N PHE A 96 -9.14 5.15 7.40
CA PHE A 96 -9.34 6.41 6.70
C PHE A 96 -8.10 6.82 5.90
N THR A 97 -6.91 6.72 6.49
CA THR A 97 -5.64 7.03 5.81
C THR A 97 -5.39 6.11 4.60
N ARG A 98 -5.73 4.83 4.72
CA ARG A 98 -5.67 3.87 3.61
C ARG A 98 -6.63 4.24 2.50
N ALA A 99 -7.89 4.58 2.84
CA ALA A 99 -8.89 5.03 1.87
C ALA A 99 -8.45 6.32 1.16
N LEU A 100 -7.88 7.27 1.90
CA LEU A 100 -7.31 8.51 1.34
C LEU A 100 -6.11 8.27 0.42
N SER A 101 -5.34 7.22 0.65
CA SER A 101 -4.20 6.86 -0.20
C SER A 101 -4.65 6.29 -1.55
N GLN A 102 -5.76 5.54 -1.55
CA GLN A 102 -6.40 5.03 -2.76
C GLN A 102 -7.06 6.15 -3.59
N MET A 103 -7.64 7.16 -2.92
CA MET A 103 -8.16 8.36 -3.58
C MET A 103 -7.02 9.35 -3.87
N ARG A 104 -6.17 8.98 -4.82
CA ARG A 104 -5.04 9.80 -5.27
C ARG A 104 -5.55 10.88 -6.23
N PRO A 105 -5.30 12.18 -5.99
CA PRO A 105 -5.45 13.19 -7.04
C PRO A 105 -4.51 12.82 -8.18
N GLY A 106 -4.89 13.10 -9.43
CA GLY A 106 -4.24 12.70 -10.69
C GLY A 106 -2.81 13.20 -10.90
N ARG A 107 -1.96 12.95 -9.91
CA ARG A 107 -0.52 13.05 -9.92
C ARG A 107 0.03 11.72 -10.42
N ALA A 108 1.00 11.83 -11.32
CA ALA A 108 1.82 10.75 -11.79
C ALA A 108 2.51 10.06 -10.59
N ASP A 109 2.37 8.74 -10.51
CA ASP A 109 3.03 7.91 -9.53
C ASP A 109 3.42 6.56 -10.11
N ALA A 110 4.53 6.02 -9.61
CA ALA A 110 5.03 4.72 -10.07
C ALA A 110 4.05 3.57 -9.77
N GLY A 111 3.28 3.64 -8.68
CA GLY A 111 2.37 2.57 -8.27
C GLY A 111 1.17 2.34 -9.20
N ILE A 112 0.92 3.24 -10.17
CA ILE A 112 -0.17 3.05 -11.15
C ILE A 112 0.08 1.80 -12.02
N PHE A 113 1.35 1.42 -12.22
CA PHE A 113 1.73 0.31 -13.09
C PHE A 113 2.16 -0.96 -12.34
N ASP A 114 1.96 -1.04 -11.02
CA ASP A 114 2.35 -2.22 -10.24
C ASP A 114 1.55 -3.47 -10.62
N GLU A 115 0.29 -3.31 -11.02
CA GLU A 115 -0.58 -4.42 -11.47
C GLU A 115 -0.40 -4.74 -12.98
N LEU A 116 0.41 -3.96 -13.71
CA LEU A 116 0.58 -4.11 -15.14
C LEU A 116 1.52 -5.27 -15.49
N HIS A 117 1.02 -6.19 -16.31
CA HIS A 117 1.78 -7.32 -16.82
C HIS A 117 2.12 -7.13 -18.29
N VAL A 118 3.39 -7.29 -18.64
CA VAL A 118 3.92 -7.16 -19.99
C VAL A 118 4.31 -8.54 -20.52
N PRO A 119 3.97 -8.90 -21.77
CA PRO A 119 4.52 -10.10 -22.38
C PRO A 119 6.02 -9.89 -22.65
N ALA A 120 6.87 -10.60 -21.92
CA ALA A 120 8.31 -10.61 -22.08
C ALA A 120 8.79 -12.06 -22.22
N TYR A 121 9.60 -12.34 -23.25
CA TYR A 121 10.20 -13.66 -23.48
C TYR A 121 9.19 -14.83 -23.48
N GLY A 122 7.97 -14.60 -23.98
CA GLY A 122 6.92 -15.62 -24.10
C GLY A 122 6.13 -15.89 -22.81
N GLN A 123 6.30 -15.09 -21.75
CA GLN A 123 5.52 -15.15 -20.50
C GLN A 123 5.04 -13.75 -20.12
N HIS A 124 4.01 -13.66 -19.27
CA HIS A 124 3.56 -12.38 -18.69
C HIS A 124 4.33 -12.10 -17.41
N VAL A 125 5.06 -10.98 -17.39
CA VAL A 125 5.92 -10.57 -16.28
C VAL A 125 5.47 -9.18 -15.81
N PRO A 126 5.45 -8.87 -14.50
CA PRO A 126 5.11 -7.53 -14.03
C PRO A 126 6.09 -6.48 -14.56
N LEU A 127 5.59 -5.29 -14.88
CA LEU A 127 6.38 -4.20 -15.47
C LEU A 127 7.62 -3.86 -14.62
N ALA A 128 7.52 -3.93 -13.29
CA ALA A 128 8.60 -3.63 -12.36
C ALA A 128 9.88 -4.48 -12.57
N GLN A 129 9.77 -5.67 -13.19
CA GLN A 129 10.93 -6.52 -13.49
C GLN A 129 11.56 -6.22 -14.85
N VAL A 130 10.81 -5.57 -15.75
CA VAL A 130 11.22 -5.32 -17.14
C VAL A 130 11.67 -3.86 -17.35
N ALA A 131 11.17 -2.95 -16.51
CA ALA A 131 11.45 -1.53 -16.61
C ALA A 131 11.54 -0.84 -15.25
N GLN A 132 12.27 0.28 -15.22
CA GLN A 132 12.32 1.20 -14.11
C GLN A 132 11.33 2.35 -14.34
N VAL A 133 10.38 2.55 -13.42
CA VAL A 133 9.42 3.65 -13.46
C VAL A 133 9.92 4.80 -12.58
N ALA A 134 10.03 6.00 -13.15
CA ALA A 134 10.44 7.22 -12.48
C ALA A 134 9.43 8.34 -12.70
N VAL A 135 9.23 9.20 -11.69
CA VAL A 135 8.36 10.36 -11.79
C VAL A 135 9.12 11.52 -12.44
N ALA A 136 8.80 11.84 -13.70
CA ALA A 136 9.45 12.93 -14.44
C ALA A 136 8.78 14.28 -14.17
N GLY A 137 7.49 14.30 -13.85
CA GLY A 137 6.73 15.50 -13.50
C GLY A 137 5.39 15.18 -12.83
N THR A 138 4.58 16.19 -12.53
CA THR A 138 3.28 15.96 -11.85
C THR A 138 2.28 15.19 -12.68
N HIS A 139 2.37 15.27 -14.01
CA HIS A 139 1.51 14.55 -14.95
C HIS A 139 2.32 13.76 -15.98
N ALA A 140 3.59 13.46 -15.68
CA ALA A 140 4.48 12.73 -16.59
C ALA A 140 5.25 11.65 -15.83
N LEU A 141 5.24 10.42 -16.34
CA LEU A 141 6.08 9.31 -15.87
C LEU A 141 7.08 8.94 -16.96
N SER A 142 8.31 8.66 -16.55
CA SER A 142 9.33 8.09 -17.41
C SER A 142 9.49 6.62 -17.07
N VAL A 143 9.33 5.75 -18.06
CA VAL A 143 9.55 4.31 -17.95
C VAL A 143 10.78 3.96 -18.75
N THR A 144 11.87 3.63 -18.07
CA THR A 144 13.13 3.21 -18.71
C THR A 144 13.15 1.70 -18.80
N VAL A 145 13.14 1.16 -20.02
CA VAL A 145 13.11 -0.30 -20.24
C VAL A 145 14.54 -0.83 -20.28
N TYR A 146 14.81 -1.95 -19.60
CA TYR A 146 16.16 -2.53 -19.55
C TYR A 146 16.58 -3.16 -20.89
N ASP A 147 15.62 -3.72 -21.61
CA ASP A 147 15.82 -4.32 -22.94
C ASP A 147 15.03 -3.54 -24.00
N PRO A 148 15.70 -2.86 -24.95
CA PRO A 148 15.02 -2.08 -25.99
C PRO A 148 14.17 -2.94 -26.94
N SER A 149 14.42 -4.26 -27.03
CA SER A 149 13.61 -5.16 -27.86
C SER A 149 12.17 -5.33 -27.36
N LEU A 150 11.93 -5.10 -26.06
CA LEU A 150 10.63 -5.21 -25.41
C LEU A 150 9.84 -3.89 -25.40
N MET A 151 10.42 -2.78 -25.86
CA MET A 151 9.75 -1.48 -25.94
C MET A 151 8.38 -1.50 -26.62
N PRO A 152 8.18 -2.13 -27.80
CA PRO A 152 6.88 -2.12 -28.47
C PRO A 152 5.82 -2.89 -27.67
N ASP A 153 6.20 -3.91 -26.92
CA ASP A 153 5.29 -4.71 -26.11
C ASP A 153 4.93 -3.99 -24.80
N VAL A 154 5.89 -3.31 -24.18
CA VAL A 154 5.67 -2.43 -23.01
C VAL A 154 4.71 -1.29 -23.39
N LYS A 155 4.93 -0.63 -24.53
CA LYS A 155 4.04 0.44 -25.01
C LYS A 155 2.60 -0.04 -25.16
N LYS A 156 2.40 -1.17 -25.85
CA LYS A 156 1.06 -1.75 -26.04
C LYS A 156 0.40 -2.12 -24.72
N ALA A 157 1.15 -2.65 -23.76
CA ALA A 157 0.61 -2.97 -22.44
C ALA A 157 0.14 -1.71 -21.68
N ILE A 158 0.92 -0.62 -21.74
CA ILE A 158 0.56 0.66 -21.12
C ILE A 158 -0.68 1.27 -21.79
N GLU A 159 -0.73 1.32 -23.11
CA GLU A 159 -1.89 1.82 -23.87
C GLU A 159 -3.15 0.97 -23.63
N GLY A 160 -2.97 -0.35 -23.43
CA GLY A 160 -4.06 -1.26 -23.08
C GLY A 160 -4.61 -1.08 -21.66
N THR A 161 -3.84 -0.49 -20.74
CA THR A 161 -4.29 -0.22 -19.37
C THR A 161 -5.32 0.89 -19.32
N ASN A 162 -5.08 1.95 -20.10
CA ASN A 162 -6.02 3.06 -20.24
C ASN A 162 -5.78 3.80 -21.56
N ALA A 163 -6.83 3.89 -22.39
CA ALA A 163 -6.79 4.58 -23.68
C ALA A 163 -6.52 6.10 -23.56
N VAL A 164 -6.53 6.64 -22.34
CA VAL A 164 -6.35 8.06 -22.05
C VAL A 164 -4.88 8.44 -21.85
N TYR A 165 -3.97 7.48 -21.70
CA TYR A 165 -2.54 7.74 -21.55
C TYR A 165 -1.87 7.96 -22.89
N SER A 166 -1.12 9.07 -23.04
CA SER A 166 -0.31 9.31 -24.23
C SER A 166 1.12 8.86 -23.96
N VAL A 167 1.60 7.87 -24.71
CA VAL A 167 2.97 7.35 -24.61
C VAL A 167 3.82 7.94 -25.74
N ARG A 168 4.92 8.60 -25.39
CA ARG A 168 5.94 9.07 -26.31
C ARG A 168 7.17 8.17 -26.20
N GLU A 169 7.63 7.68 -27.34
CA GLU A 169 8.84 6.84 -27.41
C GLU A 169 10.08 7.71 -27.55
N ASP A 170 11.07 7.45 -26.70
CA ASP A 170 12.47 7.86 -26.88
C ASP A 170 13.34 6.60 -27.08
N VAL A 171 14.65 6.78 -27.33
CA VAL A 171 15.58 5.69 -27.67
C VAL A 171 15.69 4.60 -26.61
N SER A 172 15.54 4.94 -25.32
CA SER A 172 15.66 4.01 -24.19
C SER A 172 14.58 4.19 -23.11
N SER A 173 13.67 5.14 -23.30
CA SER A 173 12.65 5.51 -22.31
C SER A 173 11.31 5.79 -22.97
N LEU A 174 10.22 5.52 -22.26
CA LEU A 174 8.86 5.89 -22.64
C LEU A 174 8.39 7.01 -21.71
N GLU A 175 8.01 8.15 -22.28
CA GLU A 175 7.39 9.24 -21.54
C GLU A 175 5.87 9.09 -21.62
N ILE A 176 5.23 8.89 -20.47
CA ILE A 176 3.78 8.72 -20.34
C ILE A 176 3.21 10.00 -19.77
N SER A 177 2.39 10.70 -20.55
CA SER A 177 1.70 11.90 -20.10
C SER A 177 0.25 11.59 -19.73
N PHE A 178 -0.16 12.10 -18.57
CA PHE A 178 -1.51 12.00 -18.03
C PHE A 178 -2.27 13.30 -18.31
N PRO A 179 -3.52 13.25 -18.79
CA PRO A 179 -4.31 14.46 -18.87
C PRO A 179 -4.61 14.99 -17.47
N LYS A 180 -4.73 16.32 -17.39
CA LYS A 180 -5.14 16.98 -16.16
C LYS A 180 -6.58 16.59 -15.83
N MET A 181 -6.86 16.41 -14.54
CA MET A 181 -8.22 16.17 -14.08
C MET A 181 -9.15 17.33 -14.43
N SER A 182 -10.38 17.00 -14.84
CA SER A 182 -11.44 17.98 -15.07
C SER A 182 -11.97 18.54 -13.74
N LYS A 183 -12.65 19.69 -13.78
CA LYS A 183 -13.25 20.29 -12.57
C LYS A 183 -14.34 19.39 -11.96
N GLU A 184 -15.09 18.68 -12.80
CA GLU A 184 -16.16 17.77 -12.41
C GLU A 184 -15.61 16.55 -11.65
N THR A 185 -14.58 15.90 -12.21
CA THR A 185 -13.93 14.75 -11.56
C THR A 185 -13.26 15.11 -10.23
N ARG A 186 -12.67 16.30 -10.12
CA ARG A 186 -12.19 16.83 -8.82
C ARG A 186 -13.32 17.00 -7.82
N ALA A 187 -14.45 17.57 -8.24
CA ALA A 187 -15.61 17.79 -7.36
C ALA A 187 -16.19 16.47 -6.84
N ASP A 188 -16.23 15.43 -7.66
CA ASP A 188 -16.73 14.12 -7.25
C ASP A 188 -15.77 13.41 -6.29
N LEU A 189 -14.45 13.55 -6.46
CA LEU A 189 -13.47 13.04 -5.50
C LEU A 189 -13.52 13.79 -4.16
N LEU A 190 -13.78 15.10 -4.18
CA LEU A 190 -14.02 15.86 -2.95
C LEU A 190 -15.26 15.36 -2.20
N LYS A 191 -16.37 15.09 -2.91
CA LYS A 191 -17.57 14.49 -2.31
C LYS A 191 -17.29 13.11 -1.72
N ALA A 192 -16.55 12.27 -2.44
CA ALA A 192 -16.16 10.94 -1.97
C ALA A 192 -15.29 11.02 -0.71
N THR A 193 -14.32 11.93 -0.69
CA THR A 193 -13.44 12.16 0.47
C THR A 193 -14.23 12.59 1.70
N LYS A 194 -15.16 13.53 1.55
CA LYS A 194 -16.05 13.96 2.64
C LYS A 194 -16.92 12.83 3.16
N LYS A 195 -17.46 12.00 2.26
CA LYS A 195 -18.25 10.81 2.64
C LYS A 195 -17.44 9.83 3.47
N GLN A 196 -16.18 9.56 3.09
CA GLN A 196 -15.29 8.68 3.85
C GLN A 196 -14.94 9.25 5.23
N ALA A 197 -14.72 10.56 5.32
CA ALA A 197 -14.48 11.22 6.61
C ALA A 197 -15.69 11.11 7.56
N GLU A 198 -16.91 11.28 7.04
CA GLU A 198 -18.12 11.08 7.83
C GLU A 198 -18.27 9.63 8.30
N GLN A 199 -17.90 8.65 7.47
CA GLN A 199 -17.89 7.24 7.89
C GLN A 199 -16.89 6.99 9.02
N ALA A 200 -15.68 7.55 8.94
CA ALA A 200 -14.69 7.45 10.01
C ALA A 200 -15.17 8.12 11.31
N ARG A 201 -15.76 9.32 11.23
CA ARG A 201 -16.34 10.02 12.40
C ARG A 201 -17.49 9.22 13.02
N GLN A 202 -18.36 8.64 12.21
CA GLN A 202 -19.44 7.77 12.71
C GLN A 202 -18.90 6.54 13.43
N HIS A 203 -17.84 5.92 12.91
CA HIS A 203 -17.20 4.79 13.57
C HIS A 203 -16.61 5.19 14.93
N VAL A 204 -15.86 6.28 15.02
CA VAL A 204 -15.32 6.81 16.29
C VAL A 204 -16.45 7.10 17.29
N ARG A 205 -17.58 7.66 16.85
CA ARG A 205 -18.75 7.91 17.71
C ARG A 205 -19.37 6.63 18.25
N ARG A 206 -19.46 5.57 17.43
CA ARG A 206 -19.94 4.25 17.85
C ARG A 206 -19.01 3.64 18.90
N VAL A 207 -17.71 3.61 18.63
CA VAL A 207 -16.70 3.10 19.59
C VAL A 207 -16.76 3.85 20.92
N ARG A 208 -16.93 5.18 20.89
CA ARG A 208 -17.11 5.97 22.11
C ARG A 208 -18.38 5.56 22.86
N GLN A 209 -19.50 5.37 22.16
CA GLN A 209 -20.76 4.96 22.79
C GLN A 209 -20.63 3.58 23.44
N ASP A 210 -19.98 2.64 22.77
CA ASP A 210 -19.72 1.30 23.30
C ASP A 210 -18.80 1.35 24.52
N ALA A 211 -17.71 2.10 24.46
CA ALA A 211 -16.79 2.31 25.58
C ALA A 211 -17.48 2.98 26.78
N MET A 212 -18.32 3.99 26.54
CA MET A 212 -19.11 4.65 27.59
C MET A 212 -20.16 3.72 28.20
N ASN A 213 -20.78 2.84 27.41
CA ASN A 213 -21.71 1.83 27.91
C ASN A 213 -20.98 0.77 28.75
N HIS A 214 -19.79 0.35 28.35
CA HIS A 214 -18.93 -0.54 29.15
C HIS A 214 -18.51 0.11 30.48
N ALA A 215 -18.05 1.37 30.46
CA ALA A 215 -17.68 2.10 31.67
C ALA A 215 -18.87 2.26 32.64
N LYS A 216 -20.11 2.37 32.13
CA LYS A 216 -21.31 2.40 32.97
C LYS A 216 -21.63 1.05 33.61
N LYS A 217 -21.42 -0.06 32.90
CA LYS A 217 -21.64 -1.42 33.44
C LYS A 217 -20.61 -1.78 34.52
N LEU A 218 -19.40 -1.23 34.44
CA LEU A 218 -18.34 -1.46 35.42
C LEU A 218 -18.52 -0.66 36.72
N LYS A 219 -19.51 0.24 36.81
CA LYS A 219 -19.82 1.02 38.01
C LYS A 219 -20.11 0.16 39.25
N ASP A 220 -20.61 -1.05 39.06
CA ASP A 220 -20.94 -1.95 40.18
C ASP A 220 -19.71 -2.67 40.75
N ALA A 221 -18.58 -2.67 40.02
CA ALA A 221 -17.35 -3.37 40.38
C ALA A 221 -16.16 -2.45 40.69
N VAL A 222 -16.26 -1.15 40.38
CA VAL A 222 -15.15 -0.19 40.45
C VAL A 222 -15.59 1.09 41.19
N SER A 223 -14.65 1.78 41.85
CA SER A 223 -14.87 3.07 42.51
C SER A 223 -15.46 4.13 41.56
N GLU A 224 -16.33 5.00 42.06
CA GLU A 224 -16.96 6.09 41.28
C GLU A 224 -15.89 7.02 40.67
N ASP A 225 -14.82 7.31 41.42
CA ASP A 225 -13.72 8.19 40.99
C ASP A 225 -12.98 7.62 39.76
N ASP A 226 -12.72 6.31 39.75
CA ASP A 226 -12.05 5.64 38.64
C ASP A 226 -12.93 5.64 37.39
N VAL A 227 -14.24 5.48 37.54
CA VAL A 227 -15.19 5.56 36.43
C VAL A 227 -15.24 6.96 35.82
N GLU A 228 -15.10 8.02 36.62
CA GLU A 228 -15.01 9.39 36.11
C GLU A 228 -13.72 9.62 35.31
N VAL A 229 -12.56 9.20 35.85
CA VAL A 229 -11.27 9.29 35.16
C VAL A 229 -11.30 8.52 33.83
N GLN A 230 -11.92 7.34 33.81
CA GLN A 230 -12.09 6.52 32.61
C GLN A 230 -12.90 7.25 31.53
N LYS A 231 -14.03 7.87 31.88
CA LYS A 231 -14.85 8.65 30.95
C LYS A 231 -14.06 9.82 30.36
N GLU A 232 -13.30 10.54 31.19
CA GLU A 232 -12.46 11.64 30.72
C GLU A 232 -11.40 11.16 29.72
N ARG A 233 -10.77 10.01 29.98
CA ARG A 233 -9.77 9.42 29.07
C ARG A 233 -10.39 9.03 27.74
N ILE A 234 -11.57 8.38 27.75
CA ILE A 234 -12.32 8.03 26.53
C ILE A 234 -12.65 9.29 25.72
N GLN A 235 -13.09 10.35 26.40
CA GLN A 235 -13.44 11.61 25.75
C GLN A 235 -12.20 12.27 25.12
N LYS A 236 -11.08 12.37 25.85
CA LYS A 236 -9.81 12.89 25.34
C LYS A 236 -9.30 12.10 24.11
N ALA A 237 -9.38 10.77 24.15
CA ALA A 237 -9.00 9.92 23.01
C ALA A 237 -9.91 10.16 21.80
N THR A 238 -11.22 10.29 22.03
CA THR A 238 -12.20 10.60 20.96
C THR A 238 -11.89 11.94 20.31
N ASP A 239 -11.66 12.98 21.11
CA ASP A 239 -11.40 14.33 20.62
C ASP A 239 -10.09 14.40 19.82
N SER A 240 -9.06 13.66 20.26
CA SER A 240 -7.80 13.51 19.50
C SER A 240 -8.03 12.83 18.15
N ALA A 241 -8.74 11.70 18.12
CA ALA A 241 -9.01 10.96 16.88
C ALA A 241 -9.84 11.78 15.89
N ILE A 242 -10.85 12.53 16.36
CA ILE A 242 -11.63 13.44 15.51
C ILE A 242 -10.74 14.55 14.95
N ALA A 243 -9.90 15.16 15.79
CA ALA A 243 -8.98 16.21 15.34
C ALA A 243 -7.97 15.70 14.30
N GLU A 244 -7.50 14.46 14.42
CA GLU A 244 -6.62 13.82 13.43
C GLU A 244 -7.34 13.59 12.10
N ILE A 245 -8.57 13.06 12.13
CA ILE A 245 -9.40 12.89 10.92
C ILE A 245 -9.61 14.24 10.21
N ASP A 246 -9.88 15.30 10.97
CA ASP A 246 -10.12 16.64 10.43
C ASP A 246 -8.85 17.26 9.81
N LYS A 247 -7.69 17.04 10.44
CA LYS A 247 -6.39 17.45 9.87
C LYS A 247 -6.11 16.73 8.55
N LEU A 248 -6.33 15.42 8.50
CA LEU A 248 -6.11 14.61 7.29
C LEU A 248 -7.08 15.01 6.16
N LEU A 249 -8.34 15.26 6.50
CA LEU A 249 -9.35 15.77 5.58
C LEU A 249 -8.91 17.13 5.00
N ALA A 250 -8.56 18.08 5.85
CA ALA A 250 -8.15 19.43 5.40
C ALA A 250 -6.88 19.40 4.53
N ALA A 251 -5.92 18.53 4.85
CA ALA A 251 -4.74 18.31 4.02
C ALA A 251 -5.13 17.81 2.62
N LYS A 252 -6.01 16.81 2.54
CA LYS A 252 -6.48 16.24 1.28
C LYS A 252 -7.34 17.18 0.46
N GLU A 253 -8.18 18.00 1.09
CA GLU A 253 -8.95 19.04 0.38
C GLU A 253 -8.04 20.10 -0.25
N LYS A 254 -6.97 20.52 0.46
CA LYS A 254 -5.97 21.43 -0.10
C LYS A 254 -5.25 20.80 -1.28
N ASP A 255 -4.86 19.53 -1.17
CA ASP A 255 -4.22 18.81 -2.26
C ASP A 255 -5.14 18.68 -3.49
N LEU A 256 -6.43 18.40 -3.30
CA LEU A 256 -7.40 18.26 -4.39
C LEU A 256 -7.73 19.59 -5.09
N ASN A 257 -7.63 20.71 -4.37
CA ASN A 257 -7.89 22.05 -4.92
C ASN A 257 -6.68 22.67 -5.62
N THR A 258 -5.47 22.29 -5.23
CA THR A 258 -4.22 22.89 -5.76
C THR A 258 -3.66 22.17 -6.99
N VAL A 259 -4.02 20.89 -7.20
CA VAL A 259 -3.64 20.06 -8.36
C VAL A 259 -4.61 20.27 -9.51
#